data_AF-A0A8X6RPG5-F1
#
_entry.id   AF-A0A8X6RPG5-F1
#
_cell.length_a   1.000
_cell.length_b   1.000
_cell.length_c   1.000
_cell.angle_alpha   90.00
_cell.angle_beta   90.00
_cell.angle_gamma   90.00
#
_symmetry.space_group_name_H-M   'P 1'
#
loop_
_entity.id
_entity.type
_entity.pdbx_description
1 polymer ?
#
loop_
_entity_poly.entity_id
_entity_poly.type
_entity_poly.pdbx_seq_one_letter_code
_entity_poly.pdbx_strand_id
1 'polypeptide(L)'
;MEFLKNSKDFFKDLRLDTALNEMLCDAREFPDEMDIPANFEFTKPSHRVRRRNVNFNYEAREDLIEDPTLKYKAEFYFFTLDKAINALESRSDLISTHSNYFQFLYNICDIKDTLKTTN
;
A
#
# COMPACT_ATOMS: atom_id res chain seq x y z
N MET A 1 -12.13 -4.48 14.60
CA MET A 1 -11.35 -3.27 14.26
C MET A 1 -9.85 -3.49 14.40
N GLU A 2 -9.40 -4.28 15.38
CA GLU A 2 -7.98 -4.57 15.62
C GLU A 2 -7.23 -5.12 14.39
N PHE A 3 -7.83 -6.05 13.64
CA PHE A 3 -7.23 -6.57 12.40
C PHE A 3 -6.88 -5.48 11.37
N LEU A 4 -7.78 -4.52 11.12
CA LEU A 4 -7.55 -3.44 10.17
C LEU A 4 -6.45 -2.49 10.66
N LYS A 5 -6.39 -2.27 11.98
CA LYS A 5 -5.33 -1.47 12.60
C LYS A 5 -3.97 -2.17 12.46
N ASN A 6 -3.89 -3.46 12.81
CA ASN A 6 -2.67 -4.24 12.70
C ASN A 6 -2.18 -4.33 11.25
N SER A 7 -3.11 -4.50 10.30
CA SER A 7 -2.78 -4.51 8.86
C SER A 7 -2.20 -3.16 8.43
N LYS A 8 -2.80 -2.05 8.85
CA LYS A 8 -2.31 -0.71 8.55
C LYS A 8 -0.91 -0.48 9.12
N ASP A 9 -0.67 -0.88 10.37
CA ASP A 9 0.63 -0.71 11.02
C ASP A 9 1.69 -1.56 10.30
N PHE A 10 1.37 -2.79 9.90
CA PHE A 10 2.23 -3.63 9.06
C PHE A 10 2.63 -2.96 7.74
N PHE A 11 1.69 -2.36 7.00
CA PHE A 11 2.03 -1.66 5.75
C PHE A 11 2.87 -0.39 5.98
N LYS A 12 2.74 0.26 7.14
CA LYS A 12 3.60 1.40 7.49
C LYS A 12 5.02 0.94 7.81
N ASP A 13 5.17 -0.19 8.49
CA ASP A 13 6.48 -0.77 8.77
C ASP A 13 7.17 -1.21 7.48
N LEU A 14 6.44 -1.78 6.52
CA LEU A 14 6.95 -2.07 5.17
C LEU A 14 7.36 -0.82 4.40
N ARG A 15 6.83 0.36 4.72
CA ARG A 15 7.22 1.62 4.08
C ARG A 15 8.61 2.10 4.53
N LEU A 16 9.24 1.45 5.50
CA LEU A 16 10.60 1.79 5.93
C LEU A 16 11.64 1.37 4.88
N ASP A 17 12.69 2.19 4.76
CA ASP A 17 13.82 1.90 3.86
C ASP A 17 14.53 0.59 4.24
N THR A 18 14.53 0.22 5.52
CA THR A 18 15.08 -1.05 6.01
C THR A 18 14.32 -2.24 5.44
N ALA A 19 12.99 -2.20 5.47
CA ALA A 19 12.15 -3.27 4.95
C ALA A 19 12.29 -3.45 3.43
N LEU A 20 12.48 -2.36 2.69
CA LEU A 20 12.80 -2.45 1.27
C LEU A 20 14.16 -3.14 1.03
N ASN A 21 15.17 -2.80 1.81
CA ASN A 21 16.49 -3.42 1.66
C ASN A 21 16.47 -4.91 2.00
N GLU A 22 15.76 -5.30 3.06
CA GLU A 22 15.52 -6.71 3.40
C GLU A 22 14.82 -7.45 2.26
N MET A 23 13.73 -6.89 1.72
CA MET A 23 13.04 -7.47 0.56
C MET A 23 13.96 -7.64 -0.65
N LEU A 24 14.85 -6.68 -0.91
CA LEU A 24 15.81 -6.77 -2.01
C LEU A 24 16.90 -7.82 -1.78
N CYS A 25 17.30 -8.05 -0.52
CA CYS A 25 18.19 -9.16 -0.17
C CYS A 25 17.49 -10.50 -0.39
N ASP A 26 16.29 -10.67 0.17
CA ASP A 26 15.50 -11.89 0.02
C ASP A 26 15.25 -12.22 -1.46
N ALA A 27 14.89 -11.22 -2.26
CA ALA A 27 14.66 -11.39 -3.69
C ALA A 27 15.92 -11.80 -4.48
N ARG A 28 17.12 -11.50 -3.97
CA ARG A 28 18.39 -11.93 -4.56
C ARG A 28 18.77 -13.35 -4.15
N GLU A 29 18.40 -13.77 -2.94
CA GLU A 29 18.66 -15.12 -2.42
C GLU A 29 17.63 -16.15 -2.95
N PHE A 30 16.42 -15.69 -3.27
CA PHE A 30 15.32 -16.53 -3.73
C PHE A 30 15.64 -17.42 -4.96
N PRO A 31 16.33 -16.94 -6.02
CA PRO A 31 16.69 -17.78 -7.15
C PRO A 31 17.64 -18.91 -6.78
N ASP A 32 18.59 -18.65 -5.87
CA ASP A 32 19.55 -19.65 -5.40
C ASP A 32 18.85 -20.74 -4.58
N GLU A 33 17.86 -20.38 -3.77
CA GLU A 33 17.03 -21.34 -3.02
C GLU A 33 16.18 -22.22 -3.93
N MET A 34 15.66 -21.65 -5.02
CA MET A 34 14.78 -22.33 -5.97
C MET A 34 15.54 -23.07 -7.09
N ASP A 35 16.88 -23.00 -7.11
CA ASP A 35 17.74 -23.51 -8.20
C ASP A 35 17.33 -22.99 -9.59
N ILE A 36 16.83 -21.74 -9.61
CA ILE A 36 16.41 -21.03 -10.83
C ILE A 36 17.55 -20.10 -11.25
N PRO A 37 17.96 -20.11 -12.52
CA PRO A 37 18.97 -19.17 -13.00
C PRO A 37 18.51 -17.73 -12.75
N ALA A 38 19.29 -16.97 -11.97
CA ALA A 38 19.03 -15.56 -11.64
C ALA A 38 19.12 -14.59 -12.84
N ASN A 39 19.36 -15.11 -14.05
CA ASN A 39 19.50 -14.32 -15.27
C ASN A 39 18.19 -14.29 -16.05
N PHE A 40 17.47 -13.18 -15.97
CA PHE A 40 16.45 -12.87 -16.95
C PHE A 40 17.12 -12.60 -18.30
N GLU A 41 16.54 -13.09 -19.40
CA GLU A 41 17.01 -12.73 -20.74
C GLU A 41 17.01 -11.20 -20.87
N PHE A 42 18.14 -10.62 -21.28
CA PHE A 42 18.29 -9.19 -21.52
C PHE A 42 17.49 -8.81 -22.78
N THR A 43 16.17 -8.80 -22.71
CA THR A 43 15.35 -8.20 -23.74
C THR A 43 15.56 -6.71 -23.65
N LYS A 44 16.15 -6.10 -24.70
CA LYS A 44 16.23 -4.65 -24.83
C LYS A 44 14.85 -4.07 -24.48
N PRO A 45 14.77 -3.02 -23.64
CA PRO A 45 13.48 -2.43 -23.31
C PRO A 45 12.77 -2.08 -24.60
N SER A 46 11.64 -2.74 -24.85
CA SER A 46 10.87 -2.59 -26.09
C SER A 46 10.40 -1.15 -26.29
N HIS A 47 10.41 -0.33 -25.23
CA HIS A 47 9.74 0.95 -25.20
C HIS A 47 10.74 2.07 -24.89
N ARG A 48 10.86 3.00 -25.84
CA ARG A 48 11.64 4.23 -25.69
C ARG A 48 10.94 5.10 -24.63
N VAL A 49 11.68 5.56 -23.62
CA VAL A 49 11.15 6.46 -22.59
C VAL A 49 10.56 7.70 -23.28
N ARG A 50 9.23 7.87 -23.19
CA ARG A 50 8.53 9.00 -23.80
C ARG A 50 8.83 10.24 -22.97
N ARG A 51 9.61 11.16 -23.51
CA ARG A 51 9.73 12.51 -22.95
C ARG A 51 8.42 13.25 -23.19
N ARG A 52 7.81 13.82 -22.15
CA ARG A 52 6.69 14.75 -22.35
C ARG A 52 7.25 16.01 -23.02
N ASN A 53 6.54 16.47 -24.04
CA ASN A 53 6.80 17.80 -24.59
C ASN A 53 6.37 18.81 -23.55
N VAL A 54 7.27 19.75 -23.28
CA VAL A 54 7.04 20.89 -22.42
C VAL A 54 6.61 22.03 -23.34
N ASN A 55 5.44 22.62 -23.07
CA ASN A 55 4.88 23.67 -23.93
C ASN A 55 5.33 25.06 -23.50
N PHE A 56 5.74 25.21 -22.23
CA PHE A 56 6.13 26.49 -21.66
C PHE A 56 7.50 26.45 -20.99
N ASN A 57 8.24 27.55 -21.09
CA ASN A 57 9.62 27.61 -20.59
C ASN A 57 9.73 27.62 -19.05
N TYR A 58 8.61 27.76 -18.33
CA TYR A 58 8.54 27.68 -16.87
C TYR A 58 8.17 26.28 -16.35
N GLU A 59 7.75 25.37 -17.23
CA GLU A 59 7.46 24.00 -16.85
C GLU A 59 8.78 23.27 -16.63
N ALA A 60 8.99 22.77 -15.41
CA ALA A 60 10.12 21.91 -15.11
C ALA A 60 9.98 20.61 -15.94
N ARG A 61 11.07 20.17 -16.55
CA ARG A 61 11.12 18.81 -17.11
C ARG A 61 11.06 17.84 -15.93
N GLU A 62 10.21 16.82 -16.04
CA GLU A 62 10.28 15.71 -15.09
C GLU A 62 11.65 15.05 -15.25
N ASP A 63 12.49 15.16 -14.21
CA ASP A 63 13.78 14.49 -14.17
C ASP A 63 13.51 12.99 -14.13
N LEU A 64 14.09 12.28 -15.11
CA LEU A 64 14.04 10.84 -15.13
C LEU A 64 14.94 10.32 -14.01
N ILE A 65 14.38 9.50 -13.12
CA ILE A 65 15.20 8.76 -12.16
C ILE A 65 16.03 7.75 -12.96
N GLU A 66 17.31 8.05 -13.14
CA GLU A 66 18.23 7.22 -13.92
C GLU A 66 18.59 5.93 -13.18
N ASP A 67 18.67 5.97 -11.85
CA ASP A 67 18.94 4.79 -11.03
C ASP A 67 17.71 3.87 -11.00
N PRO A 68 17.80 2.64 -11.56
CA PRO A 68 16.71 1.68 -11.57
C PRO A 68 16.18 1.36 -10.16
N THR A 69 17.06 1.39 -9.15
CA THR A 69 16.71 1.06 -7.76
C THR A 69 15.82 2.14 -7.15
N LEU A 70 16.24 3.40 -7.27
CA LEU A 70 15.45 4.55 -6.84
C LEU A 70 14.13 4.65 -7.61
N LYS A 71 14.15 4.30 -8.90
CA LYS A 71 12.96 4.27 -9.74
C LYS A 71 11.96 3.23 -9.25
N TYR A 72 12.40 2.00 -9.01
CA TYR A 72 11.54 0.95 -8.45
C TYR A 72 10.99 1.34 -7.07
N LYS A 73 11.86 1.88 -6.20
CA LYS A 73 11.49 2.35 -4.87
C LYS A 73 10.36 3.38 -4.91
N ALA A 74 10.52 4.42 -5.72
CA ALA A 74 9.57 5.54 -5.77
C ALA A 74 8.31 5.22 -6.58
N GLU A 75 8.48 4.70 -7.81
CA GLU A 75 7.37 4.56 -8.77
C GLU A 75 6.51 3.31 -8.50
N PHE A 76 7.08 2.27 -7.88
CA PHE A 76 6.38 1.01 -7.67
C PHE A 76 6.21 0.67 -6.19
N TYR A 77 7.30 0.52 -5.44
CA TYR A 77 7.25 -0.02 -4.09
C TYR A 77 6.47 0.90 -3.14
N PHE A 78 6.94 2.13 -2.94
CA PHE A 78 6.24 3.09 -2.08
C PHE A 78 4.92 3.53 -2.65
N PHE A 79 4.80 3.68 -3.96
CA PHE A 79 3.52 3.99 -4.58
C PHE A 79 2.45 2.96 -4.24
N THR A 80 2.77 1.66 -4.39
CA THR A 80 1.83 0.56 -4.08
C THR A 80 1.46 0.54 -2.60
N LEU A 81 2.46 0.66 -1.71
CA LEU A 81 2.24 0.69 -0.27
C LEU A 81 1.36 1.86 0.15
N ASP A 82 1.61 3.05 -0.40
CA ASP A 82 0.82 4.25 -0.11
C ASP A 82 -0.63 4.09 -0.55
N LYS A 83 -0.86 3.46 -1.71
CA LYS A 83 -2.21 3.12 -2.16
C LYS A 83 -2.89 2.14 -1.21
N ALA A 84 -2.19 1.10 -0.75
CA ALA A 84 -2.72 0.14 0.19
C ALA A 84 -3.07 0.78 1.55
N ILE A 85 -2.17 1.61 2.10
CA ILE A 85 -2.37 2.34 3.36
C ILE A 85 -3.61 3.25 3.25
N ASN A 86 -3.69 4.06 2.20
CA ASN A 86 -4.82 4.97 1.99
C ASN A 86 -6.15 4.21 1.84
N ALA A 87 -6.14 3.07 1.13
CA ALA A 87 -7.33 2.23 0.98
C ALA A 87 -7.78 1.64 2.33
N LEU A 88 -6.84 1.16 3.15
CA LEU A 88 -7.11 0.62 4.48
C LEU A 88 -7.64 1.70 5.43
N GLU A 89 -7.06 2.90 5.41
CA GLU A 89 -7.55 4.04 6.20
C GLU A 89 -8.99 4.38 5.84
N SER A 90 -9.25 4.59 4.55
CA SER A 90 -10.60 4.89 4.04
C SER A 90 -11.62 3.81 4.44
N ARG A 91 -11.22 2.54 4.37
CA ARG A 91 -12.07 1.41 4.73
C ARG A 91 -12.33 1.33 6.24
N SER A 92 -11.30 1.59 7.05
CA SER A 92 -11.40 1.63 8.51
C SER A 92 -12.38 2.71 8.96
N ASP A 93 -12.27 3.91 8.40
CA ASP A 93 -13.15 5.03 8.73
C ASP A 93 -14.60 4.74 8.33
N LEU A 94 -14.81 4.14 7.16
CA LEU A 94 -16.14 3.72 6.71
C LEU A 94 -16.77 2.70 7.66
N ILE A 95 -16.00 1.67 8.07
CA ILE A 95 -16.50 0.62 8.98
C ILE A 95 -16.76 1.20 10.38
N SER A 96 -15.88 2.06 10.88
CA SER A 96 -16.06 2.76 12.16
C SER A 96 -17.35 3.57 12.16
N THR A 97 -17.55 4.37 11.10
CA THR A 97 -18.73 5.22 10.93
C THR A 97 -20.00 4.38 10.84
N HIS A 98 -20.00 3.34 10.00
CA HIS A 98 -21.13 2.43 9.89
C HIS A 98 -21.44 1.74 11.22
N SER A 99 -20.41 1.25 11.93
CA SER A 99 -20.59 0.65 13.24
C SER A 99 -21.24 1.63 14.20
N ASN A 100 -20.75 2.87 14.30
CA ASN A 100 -21.31 3.87 15.21
C ASN A 100 -22.79 4.18 14.94
N TYR A 101 -23.19 4.29 13.66
CA TYR A 101 -24.59 4.56 13.31
C TYR A 101 -25.51 3.37 13.54
N PHE A 102 -25.04 2.14 13.29
CA PHE A 102 -25.89 0.94 13.30
C PHE A 102 -25.65 0.03 14.51
N GLN A 103 -24.80 0.42 15.46
CA GLN A 103 -24.48 -0.39 16.65
C GLN A 103 -25.74 -0.73 17.45
N PHE A 104 -26.71 0.19 17.48
CA PHE A 104 -27.98 -0.03 18.17
C PHE A 104 -28.74 -1.26 17.65
N LEU A 105 -28.61 -1.60 16.36
CA LEU A 105 -29.26 -2.79 15.78
C LEU A 105 -28.73 -4.09 16.39
N TYR A 106 -27.45 -4.11 16.75
CA TYR A 106 -26.82 -5.26 17.39
C TYR A 106 -27.15 -5.34 18.88
N ASN A 107 -27.52 -4.21 19.50
CA ASN A 107 -27.88 -4.11 20.91
C ASN A 107 -29.41 -4.06 21.14
N ILE A 108 -30.23 -4.42 20.15
CA ILE A 108 -31.71 -4.34 20.26
C ILE A 108 -32.23 -5.12 21.46
N CYS A 109 -31.64 -6.28 21.77
CA CYS A 109 -32.03 -7.09 22.92
C CYS A 109 -31.80 -6.35 24.25
N ASP A 110 -30.66 -5.68 24.38
CA ASP A 110 -30.32 -4.89 25.58
C ASP A 110 -31.22 -3.65 25.71
N ILE A 111 -31.58 -3.04 24.58
CA ILE A 111 -32.55 -1.94 24.52
C ILE A 111 -33.95 -2.42 24.94
N LYS A 112 -34.34 -3.62 24.53
CA LYS A 112 -35.65 -4.20 24.91
C LYS A 112 -35.74 -4.45 26.41
N ASP A 113 -34.66 -4.89 27.05
CA ASP A 113 -34.68 -5.20 28.48
C ASP A 113 -34.62 -3.94 29.34
N THR A 114 -33.92 -2.89 28.91
CA THR A 114 -33.94 -1.57 29.57
C THR A 114 -35.33 -0.90 29.53
N LEU A 115 -36.11 -1.10 28.46
CA LEU A 115 -37.48 -0.58 28.35
C LEU A 115 -38.50 -1.33 29.23
N LYS A 116 -38.25 -2.59 29.57
CA LYS A 116 -39.14 -3.37 30.46
C LYS A 116 -38.94 -3.01 31.93
N THR A 117 -37.72 -2.66 32.33
CA THR A 117 -37.38 -2.31 33.73
C THR A 117 -37.89 -0.95 34.18
N THR A 118 -38.36 -0.11 33.25
CA THR A 118 -38.91 1.23 33.52
C THR A 118 -40.44 1.27 33.65
N ASN A 119 -41.13 0.13 33.58
CA ASN A 119 -42.55 -0.02 33.89
C ASN A 119 -42.74 -0.87 35.15
#